data_AF-A0A1W2A7I3-F1
#
_entry.id   AF-A0A1W2A7I3-F1
#
_cell.length_a   1.000
_cell.length_b   1.000
_cell.length_c   1.000
_cell.angle_alpha   90.00
_cell.angle_beta   90.00
_cell.angle_gamma   90.00
#
_symmetry.space_group_name_H-M   'P 1'
#
loop_
_entity.id
_entity.type
_entity.pdbx_description
1 polymer ?
#
loop_
_entity_poly.entity_id
_entity_poly.type
_entity_poly.pdbx_seq_one_letter_code
_entity_poly.pdbx_strand_id
1 'polypeptide(L)'
;MRRRNFILTGLLSVPVLSFGKLLDFKLFSPPQKGFFIKANESRFNGEQKTIANELLRCVVSNKDSDGQLLMGTTLPGSIKFKGGPPLHIHKLQDEIFFVVSGEFLIQLDKQIFTAKTGDATFIPRGTPHTFANPHENNPGSLISIHIPGSDEMEAYFKTIASGNFPKESSADLSDVGPPIDIDAYYKNLKT
;
A
#
# COMPACT_ATOMS: atom_id res chain seq x y z
N MET A 1 -56.67 -42.96 2.90
CA MET A 1 -55.71 -44.09 2.94
C MET A 1 -54.34 -43.59 2.49
N ARG A 2 -53.31 -43.85 3.30
CA ARG A 2 -51.88 -43.64 3.01
C ARG A 2 -51.38 -44.59 1.91
N ARG A 3 -50.39 -44.13 1.12
CA ARG A 3 -49.26 -44.91 0.55
C ARG A 3 -48.30 -43.91 -0.15
N ARG A 4 -47.38 -43.24 0.56
CA ARG A 4 -45.97 -43.60 0.85
C ARG A 4 -45.15 -44.13 -0.35
N ASN A 5 -44.31 -43.22 -0.85
CA ASN A 5 -42.91 -43.32 -1.31
C ASN A 5 -42.44 -44.56 -2.09
N PHE A 6 -41.94 -44.34 -3.32
CA PHE A 6 -40.56 -44.63 -3.78
C PHE A 6 -40.52 -44.68 -5.32
N ILE A 7 -39.85 -43.73 -5.97
CA ILE A 7 -38.83 -43.86 -7.07
C ILE A 7 -38.18 -42.47 -7.12
N LEU A 8 -37.07 -42.29 -6.39
CA LEU A 8 -35.69 -42.35 -6.91
C LEU A 8 -35.33 -41.20 -7.86
N THR A 9 -34.58 -40.24 -7.30
CA THR A 9 -33.29 -39.78 -7.85
C THR A 9 -33.20 -39.62 -9.38
N GLY A 10 -33.67 -38.48 -9.88
CA GLY A 10 -33.29 -38.00 -11.20
C GLY A 10 -33.28 -36.48 -11.18
N LEU A 11 -32.08 -35.88 -11.33
CA LEU A 11 -31.76 -34.45 -11.59
C LEU A 11 -30.76 -33.77 -10.64
N LEU A 12 -29.84 -34.51 -10.01
CA LEU A 12 -28.59 -33.91 -9.50
C LEU A 12 -27.34 -34.55 -10.12
N SER A 13 -27.42 -34.93 -11.39
CA SER A 13 -26.23 -35.13 -12.22
C SER A 13 -26.01 -33.89 -13.09
N VAL A 14 -25.86 -32.73 -12.47
CA VAL A 14 -25.13 -31.65 -13.14
C VAL A 14 -23.67 -32.12 -13.13
N PRO A 15 -22.99 -32.23 -14.29
CA PRO A 15 -21.62 -32.68 -14.30
C PRO A 15 -20.80 -31.64 -13.53
N VAL A 16 -20.33 -32.01 -12.34
CA VAL A 16 -19.38 -31.22 -11.54
C VAL A 16 -18.16 -30.83 -12.39
N LEU A 17 -17.88 -31.57 -13.46
CA LEU A 17 -16.81 -31.33 -14.41
C LEU A 17 -17.05 -30.16 -15.40
N SER A 18 -18.30 -29.72 -15.62
CA SER A 18 -18.57 -28.60 -16.54
C SER A 18 -18.41 -27.21 -15.89
N PHE A 19 -18.43 -27.14 -14.54
CA PHE A 19 -18.17 -25.90 -13.81
C PHE A 19 -16.68 -25.66 -13.50
N GLY A 20 -15.82 -26.66 -13.68
CA GLY A 20 -14.38 -26.52 -13.42
C GLY A 20 -13.68 -25.50 -14.33
N LYS A 21 -14.23 -25.21 -15.52
CA LYS A 21 -13.72 -24.15 -16.41
C LYS A 21 -14.24 -22.75 -16.06
N LEU A 22 -15.30 -22.64 -15.26
CA LEU A 22 -15.87 -21.34 -14.86
C LEU A 22 -15.23 -20.80 -13.58
N LEU A 23 -14.56 -21.68 -12.82
CA LEU A 23 -13.86 -21.35 -11.59
C LEU A 23 -12.36 -21.51 -11.82
N ASP A 24 -11.82 -20.74 -12.77
CA ASP A 24 -10.38 -20.48 -12.82
C ASP A 24 -10.05 -19.48 -11.68
N PHE A 25 -10.33 -19.89 -10.44
CA PHE A 25 -9.72 -19.25 -9.29
C PHE A 25 -8.22 -19.44 -9.50
N LYS A 26 -7.52 -18.36 -9.86
CA LYS A 26 -6.07 -18.30 -9.66
C LYS A 26 -5.85 -18.58 -8.18
N LEU A 27 -5.60 -19.85 -7.86
CA LEU A 27 -5.11 -20.25 -6.56
C LEU A 27 -3.80 -19.50 -6.42
N PHE A 28 -3.78 -18.55 -5.48
CA PHE A 28 -2.59 -17.82 -5.09
C PHE A 28 -1.43 -18.81 -5.03
N SER A 29 -0.38 -18.54 -5.80
CA SER A 29 0.83 -19.33 -5.71
C SER A 29 1.71 -18.64 -4.68
N PRO A 30 1.74 -19.10 -3.41
CA PRO A 30 2.57 -18.44 -2.41
C PRO A 30 4.03 -18.46 -2.87
N PRO A 31 4.80 -17.39 -2.59
CA PRO A 31 6.22 -17.35 -2.92
C PRO A 31 6.94 -18.58 -2.35
N GLN A 32 7.68 -19.29 -3.20
CA GLN A 32 8.22 -20.62 -2.88
C GLN A 32 9.36 -20.60 -1.83
N LYS A 33 9.92 -19.42 -1.49
CA LYS A 33 11.01 -19.27 -0.53
C LYS A 33 11.01 -17.88 0.11
N GLY A 34 11.08 -17.81 1.44
CA GLY A 34 11.26 -16.53 2.16
C GLY A 34 12.65 -15.93 1.93
N PHE A 35 12.76 -14.61 2.14
CA PHE A 35 14.00 -13.86 1.97
C PHE A 35 14.24 -12.89 3.14
N PHE A 36 15.50 -12.50 3.32
CA PHE A 36 15.93 -11.50 4.29
C PHE A 36 16.49 -10.28 3.56
N ILE A 37 16.13 -9.08 4.01
CA ILE A 37 16.50 -7.81 3.38
C ILE A 37 17.22 -6.96 4.42
N LYS A 38 18.44 -6.52 4.12
CA LYS A 38 19.16 -5.56 4.96
C LYS A 38 18.54 -4.18 4.83
N ALA A 39 18.78 -3.32 5.83
CA ALA A 39 18.26 -1.95 5.82
C ALA A 39 18.66 -1.18 4.55
N ASN A 40 19.87 -1.38 4.05
CA ASN A 40 20.39 -0.75 2.84
C ASN A 40 20.05 -1.53 1.55
N GLU A 41 19.00 -2.35 1.53
CA GLU A 41 18.59 -3.12 0.36
C GLU A 41 17.12 -2.87 -0.01
N SER A 42 16.81 -2.94 -1.31
CA SER A 42 15.47 -2.83 -1.90
C SER A 42 15.15 -4.09 -2.72
N ARG A 43 13.86 -4.31 -2.95
CA ARG A 43 13.30 -5.49 -3.66
C ARG A 43 12.51 -5.19 -4.92
N PHE A 44 12.60 -3.97 -5.47
CA PHE A 44 11.86 -3.61 -6.68
C PHE A 44 12.00 -4.68 -7.78
N ASN A 45 10.89 -5.04 -8.41
CA ASN A 45 10.73 -6.07 -9.43
C ASN A 45 11.11 -7.49 -8.99
N GLY A 46 11.12 -7.77 -7.68
CA GLY A 46 11.56 -9.05 -7.10
C GLY A 46 13.09 -9.21 -7.02
N GLU A 47 13.85 -8.15 -7.31
CA GLU A 47 15.31 -8.18 -7.34
C GLU A 47 15.90 -7.53 -6.08
N GLN A 48 16.76 -8.24 -5.35
CA GLN A 48 17.43 -7.70 -4.17
C GLN A 48 18.68 -6.91 -4.56
N LYS A 49 18.69 -5.62 -4.24
CA LYS A 49 19.79 -4.70 -4.58
C LYS A 49 20.12 -3.78 -3.42
N THR A 50 21.42 -3.53 -3.21
CA THR A 50 21.88 -2.48 -2.31
C THR A 50 21.49 -1.11 -2.85
N ILE A 51 20.95 -0.26 -1.99
CA ILE A 51 20.56 1.12 -2.28
C ILE A 51 21.45 2.10 -1.52
N ALA A 52 21.64 3.29 -2.06
CA ALA A 52 22.45 4.34 -1.44
C ALA A 52 21.57 5.37 -0.73
N ASN A 53 21.07 6.36 -1.47
CA ASN A 53 20.31 7.50 -0.94
C ASN A 53 18.96 7.62 -1.66
N GLU A 54 18.18 6.56 -1.64
CA GLU A 54 16.82 6.57 -2.19
C GLU A 54 15.83 7.15 -1.18
N LEU A 55 14.80 7.84 -1.67
CA LEU A 55 13.75 8.44 -0.82
C LEU A 55 12.91 7.38 -0.11
N LEU A 56 12.74 6.23 -0.76
CA LEU A 56 12.05 5.06 -0.24
C LEU A 56 12.66 3.81 -0.83
N ARG A 57 12.35 2.65 -0.25
CA ARG A 57 12.72 1.34 -0.79
C ARG A 57 11.55 0.37 -0.76
N CYS A 58 11.55 -0.56 -1.70
CA CYS A 58 10.62 -1.68 -1.71
C CYS A 58 11.13 -2.79 -0.80
N VAL A 59 10.27 -3.29 0.09
CA VAL A 59 10.55 -4.41 1.02
C VAL A 59 9.87 -5.68 0.54
N VAL A 60 8.63 -5.59 0.06
CA VAL A 60 7.93 -6.72 -0.57
C VAL A 60 7.38 -6.22 -1.90
N SER A 61 7.90 -6.73 -3.02
CA SER A 61 7.43 -6.34 -4.35
C SER A 61 6.09 -6.99 -4.68
N ASN A 62 5.42 -6.46 -5.71
CA ASN A 62 4.21 -7.06 -6.26
C ASN A 62 4.45 -8.51 -6.71
N LYS A 63 5.63 -8.79 -7.28
CA LYS A 63 6.03 -10.14 -7.69
C LYS A 63 6.29 -11.08 -6.52
N ASP A 64 6.85 -10.58 -5.43
CA ASP A 64 7.12 -11.39 -4.23
C ASP A 64 5.80 -11.90 -3.60
N SER A 65 4.69 -11.17 -3.79
CA SER A 65 3.41 -11.48 -3.15
C SER A 65 2.35 -12.04 -4.11
N ASP A 66 2.67 -12.25 -5.39
CA ASP A 66 1.71 -12.64 -6.43
C ASP A 66 0.50 -11.68 -6.48
N GLY A 67 0.78 -10.36 -6.38
CA GLY A 67 -0.27 -9.34 -6.39
C GLY A 67 -0.98 -9.10 -5.05
N GLN A 68 -0.64 -9.82 -3.98
CA GLN A 68 -1.38 -9.70 -2.71
C GLN A 68 -1.08 -8.41 -1.96
N LEU A 69 0.18 -7.98 -1.97
CA LEU A 69 0.59 -6.73 -1.33
C LEU A 69 1.86 -6.16 -1.94
N LEU A 70 2.00 -4.85 -1.81
CA LEU A 70 3.25 -4.13 -2.07
C LEU A 70 3.62 -3.39 -0.79
N MET A 71 4.85 -3.55 -0.33
CA MET A 71 5.32 -2.92 0.90
C MET A 71 6.55 -2.06 0.60
N GLY A 72 6.43 -0.76 0.90
CA GLY A 72 7.52 0.20 0.87
C GLY A 72 7.87 0.68 2.28
N THR A 73 9.09 1.16 2.45
CA THR A 73 9.49 1.86 3.67
C THR A 73 10.50 2.95 3.35
N THR A 74 10.52 3.99 4.18
CA THR A 74 11.62 4.96 4.16
C THR A 74 12.70 4.56 5.15
N LEU A 75 13.95 4.94 4.87
CA LEU A 75 15.04 4.80 5.84
C LEU A 75 15.13 6.05 6.72
N PRO A 76 15.60 5.93 7.97
CA PRO A 76 15.89 7.10 8.79
C PRO A 76 16.73 8.13 8.03
N GLY A 77 16.23 9.36 7.92
CA GLY A 77 16.90 10.46 7.21
C GLY A 77 16.80 10.43 5.68
N SER A 78 16.03 9.53 5.09
CA SER A 78 15.73 9.54 3.64
C SER A 78 14.71 10.63 3.27
N ILE A 79 13.74 10.92 4.15
CA ILE A 79 12.82 12.05 4.01
C ILE A 79 13.46 13.31 4.61
N LYS A 80 14.29 13.98 3.80
CA LYS A 80 15.06 15.15 4.27
C LYS A 80 14.24 16.44 4.29
N PHE A 81 13.25 16.56 3.42
CA PHE A 81 12.51 17.80 3.24
C PHE A 81 11.20 17.78 4.01
N LYS A 82 10.82 18.93 4.58
CA LYS A 82 9.49 19.16 5.13
C LYS A 82 8.45 19.06 4.01
N GLY A 83 7.31 18.42 4.29
CA GLY A 83 6.24 18.21 3.33
C GLY A 83 5.95 16.74 3.02
N GLY A 84 5.16 16.50 1.98
CA GLY A 84 4.71 15.17 1.61
C GLY A 84 3.93 15.19 0.29
N PRO A 85 3.40 14.04 -0.15
CA PRO A 85 2.61 13.97 -1.37
C PRO A 85 1.34 14.84 -1.30
N PRO A 86 0.74 15.19 -2.45
CA PRO A 86 -0.60 15.77 -2.51
C PRO A 86 -1.63 14.88 -1.80
N LEU A 87 -2.77 15.46 -1.42
CA LEU A 87 -3.93 14.67 -1.00
C LEU A 87 -4.42 13.83 -2.17
N HIS A 88 -4.49 12.51 -2.00
CA HIS A 88 -4.82 11.58 -3.08
C HIS A 88 -5.79 10.48 -2.64
N ILE A 89 -6.27 9.72 -3.62
CA ILE A 89 -7.16 8.57 -3.44
C ILE A 89 -6.63 7.38 -4.27
N HIS A 90 -6.64 6.21 -3.65
CA HIS A 90 -6.56 4.90 -4.30
C HIS A 90 -7.98 4.36 -4.52
N LYS A 91 -8.36 3.96 -5.73
CA LYS A 91 -9.71 3.43 -6.03
C LYS A 91 -9.80 1.91 -5.86
N LEU A 92 -8.67 1.23 -6.00
CA LEU A 92 -8.54 -0.22 -6.06
C LEU A 92 -7.74 -0.78 -4.89
N GLN A 93 -6.89 0.04 -4.26
CA GLN A 93 -6.00 -0.38 -3.17
C GLN A 93 -6.43 0.23 -1.82
N ASP A 94 -6.44 -0.60 -0.79
CA ASP A 94 -6.37 -0.13 0.59
C ASP A 94 -4.90 0.16 0.92
N GLU A 95 -4.65 1.14 1.79
CA GLU A 95 -3.30 1.49 2.23
C GLU A 95 -3.17 1.42 3.76
N ILE A 96 -1.99 1.05 4.25
CA ILE A 96 -1.63 1.14 5.67
C ILE A 96 -0.38 2.00 5.80
N PHE A 97 -0.43 3.00 6.66
CA PHE A 97 0.77 3.65 7.18
C PHE A 97 1.11 3.14 8.57
N PHE A 98 2.39 2.86 8.81
CA PHE A 98 2.90 2.54 10.14
C PHE A 98 4.16 3.37 10.42
N VAL A 99 4.15 4.12 11.52
CA VAL A 99 5.28 4.98 11.90
C VAL A 99 6.31 4.16 12.66
N VAL A 100 7.43 3.86 12.01
CA VAL A 100 8.53 3.08 12.60
C VAL A 100 9.35 3.92 13.56
N SER A 101 9.58 5.19 13.23
CA SER A 101 10.28 6.15 14.08
C SER A 101 9.89 7.59 13.75
N GLY A 102 10.10 8.50 14.70
CA GLY A 102 9.83 9.93 14.51
C GLY A 102 8.35 10.27 14.60
N GLU A 103 7.98 11.35 13.93
CA GLU A 103 6.63 11.92 13.87
C GLU A 103 6.29 12.27 12.42
N PHE A 104 5.02 12.05 12.07
CA PHE A 104 4.41 12.42 10.80
C PHE A 104 3.05 13.08 11.05
N LEU A 105 2.62 13.92 10.13
CA LEU A 105 1.22 14.31 10.04
C LEU A 105 0.53 13.35 9.07
N ILE A 106 -0.62 12.82 9.43
CA ILE A 106 -1.44 11.98 8.55
C ILE A 106 -2.79 12.64 8.40
N GLN A 107 -3.19 12.91 7.16
CA GLN A 107 -4.53 13.38 6.86
C GLN A 107 -5.39 12.21 6.39
N LEU A 108 -6.55 12.03 7.03
CA LEU A 108 -7.64 11.17 6.58
C LEU A 108 -8.89 12.02 6.40
N ASP A 109 -9.43 12.03 5.19
CA ASP A 109 -10.51 12.93 4.79
C ASP A 109 -10.16 14.40 5.14
N LYS A 110 -10.85 14.95 6.14
CA LYS A 110 -10.72 16.33 6.62
C LYS A 110 -9.94 16.43 7.93
N GLN A 111 -9.57 15.31 8.52
CA GLN A 111 -8.91 15.25 9.83
C GLN A 111 -7.41 15.07 9.64
N ILE A 112 -6.62 15.80 10.41
CA ILE A 112 -5.16 15.69 10.44
C ILE A 112 -4.77 15.19 11.83
N PHE A 113 -3.96 14.15 11.86
CA PHE A 113 -3.45 13.50 13.06
C PHE A 113 -1.95 13.70 13.14
N THR A 114 -1.44 13.96 14.35
CA THR A 114 -0.01 13.82 14.65
C THR A 114 0.26 12.36 15.01
N ALA A 115 0.84 11.61 14.08
CA ALA A 115 1.17 10.20 14.24
C ALA A 115 2.62 10.06 14.72
N LYS A 116 2.82 9.25 15.77
CA LYS A 116 4.12 9.02 16.42
C LYS A 116 4.55 7.57 16.25
N THR A 117 5.79 7.30 16.64
CA THR A 117 6.37 5.94 16.64
C THR A 117 5.41 4.91 17.26
N GLY A 118 5.07 3.88 16.48
CA GLY A 118 4.15 2.81 16.87
C GLY A 118 2.69 3.03 16.45
N ASP A 119 2.32 4.25 16.04
CA ASP A 119 0.98 4.53 15.52
C ASP A 119 0.81 3.94 14.11
N ALA A 120 -0.42 3.54 13.83
CA ALA A 120 -0.81 2.94 12.56
C ALA A 120 -2.07 3.62 12.03
N THR A 121 -2.18 3.68 10.70
CA THR A 121 -3.34 4.22 9.99
C THR A 121 -3.77 3.18 8.97
N PHE A 122 -5.03 2.76 9.01
CA PHE A 122 -5.64 1.98 7.95
C PHE A 122 -6.50 2.88 7.08
N ILE A 123 -6.34 2.75 5.77
CA ILE A 123 -6.91 3.65 4.78
C ILE A 123 -7.69 2.79 3.78
N PRO A 124 -9.00 2.65 3.96
CA PRO A 124 -9.82 1.96 2.99
C PRO A 124 -9.74 2.67 1.63
N ARG A 125 -9.73 1.89 0.54
CA ARG A 125 -9.86 2.40 -0.83
C ARG A 125 -11.01 3.40 -0.94
N GLY A 126 -10.81 4.44 -1.73
CA GLY A 126 -11.77 5.52 -1.92
C GLY A 126 -11.70 6.63 -0.86
N THR A 127 -10.88 6.48 0.18
CA THR A 127 -10.67 7.50 1.22
C THR A 127 -9.60 8.49 0.78
N PRO A 128 -9.85 9.80 0.70
CA PRO A 128 -8.80 10.82 0.57
C PRO A 128 -7.81 10.79 1.72
N HIS A 129 -6.52 10.70 1.41
CA HIS A 129 -5.46 10.67 2.41
C HIS A 129 -4.14 11.22 1.89
N THR A 130 -3.28 11.58 2.83
CA THR A 130 -1.86 11.88 2.59
C THR A 130 -1.10 11.85 3.92
N PHE A 131 0.23 11.86 3.87
CA PHE A 131 1.07 12.13 5.02
C PHE A 131 1.99 13.33 4.73
N ALA A 132 2.52 13.94 5.77
CA ALA A 132 3.57 14.94 5.65
C ALA A 132 4.63 14.75 6.73
N ASN A 133 5.87 14.96 6.34
CA ASN A 133 6.96 15.17 7.27
C ASN A 133 6.88 16.61 7.84
N PRO A 134 6.68 16.79 9.16
CA PRO A 134 6.56 18.11 9.78
C PRO A 134 7.88 18.87 9.93
N HIS A 135 9.03 18.22 9.77
CA HIS A 135 10.34 18.79 10.11
C HIS A 135 11.37 18.65 8.99
N GLU A 136 12.26 19.63 8.85
CA GLU A 136 13.47 19.45 8.04
C GLU A 136 14.39 18.39 8.67
N ASN A 137 15.10 17.63 7.84
CA ASN A 137 16.01 16.56 8.26
C ASN A 137 15.36 15.53 9.21
N ASN A 138 14.11 15.15 8.94
CA ASN A 138 13.39 14.21 9.81
C ASN A 138 14.11 12.85 9.86
N PRO A 139 14.52 12.38 11.05
CA PRO A 139 15.10 11.04 11.21
C PRO A 139 14.03 9.93 11.15
N GLY A 140 12.76 10.31 11.00
CA GLY A 140 11.61 9.41 11.02
C GLY A 140 11.56 8.44 9.83
N SER A 141 10.87 7.34 10.06
CA SER A 141 10.67 6.27 9.10
C SER A 141 9.21 5.84 9.11
N LEU A 142 8.66 5.65 7.92
CA LEU A 142 7.28 5.26 7.67
C LEU A 142 7.29 4.01 6.79
N ILE A 143 6.45 3.04 7.13
CA ILE A 143 6.08 1.93 6.27
C ILE A 143 4.77 2.29 5.58
N SER A 144 4.70 2.01 4.28
CA SER A 144 3.46 1.99 3.52
C SER A 144 3.22 0.58 2.97
N ILE A 145 2.00 0.08 3.10
CA ILE A 145 1.56 -1.21 2.57
C ILE A 145 0.32 -0.99 1.72
N HIS A 146 0.35 -1.44 0.47
CA HIS A 146 -0.78 -1.37 -0.47
C HIS A 146 -1.36 -2.75 -0.69
N ILE A 147 -2.69 -2.86 -0.65
CA ILE A 147 -3.43 -4.11 -0.75
C ILE A 147 -4.62 -3.95 -1.70
N PRO A 148 -4.70 -4.67 -2.83
CA PRO A 148 -3.68 -5.56 -3.38
C PRO A 148 -2.42 -4.80 -3.82
N GLY A 149 -1.36 -5.53 -4.15
CA GLY A 149 -0.22 -4.98 -4.88
C GLY A 149 -0.59 -4.65 -6.34
N SER A 150 0.24 -3.84 -7.01
CA SER A 150 0.12 -3.54 -8.43
C SER A 150 1.49 -3.26 -9.03
N ASP A 151 1.73 -3.70 -10.27
CA ASP A 151 2.95 -3.43 -11.02
C ASP A 151 3.08 -1.92 -11.32
N GLU A 152 1.98 -1.25 -11.59
CA GLU A 152 1.93 0.20 -11.85
C GLU A 152 2.29 1.01 -10.60
N MET A 153 1.76 0.61 -9.43
CA MET A 153 2.10 1.24 -8.16
C MET A 153 3.56 1.01 -7.80
N GLU A 154 4.08 -0.21 -8.01
CA GLU A 154 5.49 -0.51 -7.79
C GLU A 154 6.41 0.30 -8.72
N ALA A 155 6.03 0.44 -10.00
CA ALA A 155 6.76 1.25 -10.97
C ALA A 155 6.79 2.73 -10.55
N TYR A 156 5.65 3.27 -10.08
CA TYR A 156 5.57 4.62 -9.53
C TYR A 156 6.51 4.79 -8.33
N PHE A 157 6.49 3.86 -7.38
CA PHE A 157 7.38 3.90 -6.22
C PHE A 157 8.86 3.84 -6.60
N LYS A 158 9.21 3.03 -7.60
CA LYS A 158 10.57 2.95 -8.12
C LYS A 158 11.02 4.29 -8.73
N THR A 159 10.13 4.98 -9.43
CA THR A 159 10.43 6.31 -10.00
C THR A 159 10.65 7.36 -8.92
N ILE A 160 9.78 7.41 -7.89
CA ILE A 160 9.96 8.40 -6.81
C ILE A 160 11.13 8.04 -5.89
N ALA A 161 11.48 6.76 -5.73
CA ALA A 161 12.67 6.33 -4.99
C ALA A 161 13.96 6.99 -5.55
N SER A 162 14.03 7.18 -6.87
CA SER A 162 15.14 7.87 -7.54
C SER A 162 15.05 9.40 -7.51
N GLY A 163 14.10 9.98 -6.77
CA GLY A 163 13.87 11.42 -6.68
C GLY A 163 13.12 12.03 -7.86
N ASN A 164 12.55 11.21 -8.75
CA ASN A 164 11.77 11.68 -9.89
C ASN A 164 10.28 11.63 -9.53
N PHE A 165 9.59 12.77 -9.62
CA PHE A 165 8.16 12.87 -9.31
C PHE A 165 7.37 13.06 -10.61
N PRO A 166 6.81 11.98 -11.19
CA PRO A 166 6.11 12.09 -12.45
C PRO A 166 4.78 12.83 -12.25
N LYS A 167 4.44 13.73 -13.18
CA LYS A 167 3.17 14.47 -13.17
C LYS A 167 1.97 13.58 -13.48
N GLU A 168 2.19 12.52 -14.25
CA GLU A 168 1.19 11.54 -14.64
C GLU A 168 1.72 10.16 -14.31
N SER A 169 0.82 9.28 -13.87
CA SER A 169 1.14 7.90 -13.50
C SER A 169 -0.03 7.01 -13.88
N SER A 170 0.26 5.77 -14.28
CA SER A 170 -0.76 4.72 -14.43
C SER A 170 -1.08 4.02 -13.11
N ALA A 171 -0.36 4.33 -12.03
CA ALA A 171 -0.65 3.81 -10.71
C ALA A 171 -2.06 4.24 -10.27
N ASP A 172 -2.68 3.45 -9.39
CA ASP A 172 -3.96 3.77 -8.78
C ASP A 172 -3.81 4.90 -7.75
N LEU A 173 -3.46 6.10 -8.20
CA LEU A 173 -3.24 7.27 -7.36
C LEU A 173 -3.79 8.49 -8.11
N SER A 174 -4.84 9.09 -7.56
CA SER A 174 -5.47 10.31 -8.12
C SER A 174 -5.38 11.45 -7.11
N ASP A 175 -4.71 12.53 -7.48
CA ASP A 175 -4.65 13.74 -6.67
C ASP A 175 -6.04 14.40 -6.59
N VAL A 176 -6.48 14.71 -5.37
CA VAL A 176 -7.79 15.33 -5.07
C VAL A 176 -7.67 16.59 -4.21
N GLY A 177 -6.45 17.00 -3.85
CA GLY A 177 -6.22 18.22 -3.10
C GLY A 177 -4.74 18.54 -2.91
N PRO A 178 -4.44 19.70 -2.30
CA PRO A 178 -3.06 20.08 -2.01
C PRO A 178 -2.44 19.17 -0.93
N PRO A 179 -1.10 19.14 -0.81
CA PRO A 179 -0.44 18.60 0.37
C PRO A 179 -0.90 19.30 1.67
N ILE A 180 -0.62 18.67 2.82
CA ILE A 180 -0.92 19.27 4.13
C ILE A 180 -0.19 20.62 4.29
N ASP A 181 -0.94 21.67 4.64
CA ASP A 181 -0.37 22.93 5.11
C ASP A 181 0.08 22.78 6.57
N ILE A 182 1.34 22.41 6.74
CA ILE A 182 1.95 22.12 8.05
C ILE A 182 1.95 23.36 8.95
N ASP A 183 2.18 24.56 8.39
CA ASP A 183 2.28 25.78 9.18
C ASP A 183 0.91 26.23 9.67
N ALA A 184 -0.12 26.12 8.83
CA ALA A 184 -1.50 26.34 9.24
C ALA A 184 -1.95 25.34 10.32
N TYR A 185 -1.59 24.05 10.17
CA TYR A 185 -1.92 23.03 11.16
C TYR A 185 -1.38 23.39 12.56
N TYR A 186 -0.09 23.69 12.68
CA TYR A 186 0.50 24.03 13.97
C TYR A 186 0.06 25.40 14.49
N LYS A 187 -0.34 26.33 13.63
CA LYS A 187 -0.93 27.60 14.05
C LYS A 187 -2.27 27.38 14.76
N ASN A 188 -3.12 26.51 14.21
CA ASN A 188 -4.45 26.22 14.77
C ASN A 188 -4.41 25.42 16.09
N LEU A 189 -3.34 24.68 16.37
CA LEU A 189 -3.16 23.99 17.66
C LEU A 189 -2.79 24.93 18.82
N LYS A 190 -2.31 26.15 18.51
CA LYS A 190 -1.88 27.14 19.51
C LYS A 190 -2.98 28.12 19.93
N THR A 191 -4.15 28.03 19.30
CA THR A 191 -5.36 28.82 19.58
C THR A 191 -6.38 27.98 20.31
#